data_AF-X8DDA6-F1
#
_entry.id   AF-X8DDA6-F1
#
_cell.length_a   1.000
_cell.length_b   1.000
_cell.length_c   1.000
_cell.angle_alpha   90.00
_cell.angle_beta   90.00
_cell.angle_gamma   90.00
#
_symmetry.space_group_name_H-M   'P 1'
#
loop_
_entity.id
_entity.type
_entity.pdbx_description
1 polymer ?
#
loop_
_entity_poly.entity_id
_entity_poly.type
_entity_poly.pdbx_seq_one_letter_code
_entity_poly.pdbx_strand_id
1 'polypeptide(L)'
;MYQHHRGHPTADTAVAPAYRASVSASVSASSATSRIRESQRQQSLTTKAVRAACESLATTSKDAIDKVNAFVGAFNQGRDTAPTEGPAIDALNNTADTVAASLSAALSQELRDGLNGYVDAARGVANAIASHAPTGEFNRRVDQLNDTKTKALKLCLASF
;
A
#
# COMPACT_ATOMS: atom_id res chain seq x y z
N MET A 1 29.42 65.44 32.52
CA MET A 1 28.12 65.00 31.98
C MET A 1 28.37 64.30 30.65
N TYR A 2 27.82 63.09 30.51
CA TYR A 2 27.72 62.30 29.29
C TYR A 2 27.15 63.14 28.11
N GLN A 3 27.41 62.79 26.84
CA GLN A 3 26.48 61.95 26.06
C GLN A 3 26.79 61.81 24.54
N HIS A 4 26.76 60.55 24.10
CA HIS A 4 26.39 59.96 22.80
C HIS A 4 26.97 60.48 21.47
N HIS A 5 27.88 59.69 20.90
CA HIS A 5 28.02 59.55 19.45
C HIS A 5 26.76 58.88 18.87
N ARG A 6 25.99 59.62 18.07
CA ARG A 6 24.98 59.07 17.14
C ARG A 6 25.69 58.51 15.90
N GLY A 7 25.69 57.20 15.72
CA GLY A 7 26.02 56.58 14.44
C GLY A 7 24.84 56.68 13.49
N HIS A 8 25.04 57.29 12.32
CA HIS A 8 24.11 57.22 11.19
C HIS A 8 24.55 56.04 10.30
N PRO A 9 23.78 54.95 10.21
CA PRO A 9 24.13 53.85 9.30
C PRO A 9 23.84 54.29 7.86
N THR A 10 24.87 54.69 7.11
CA THR A 10 24.79 54.80 5.66
C THR A 10 25.08 53.43 5.07
N ALA A 11 24.11 52.82 4.37
CA ALA A 11 24.31 51.55 3.70
C ALA A 11 25.38 51.69 2.60
N ASP A 12 26.41 50.85 2.64
CA ASP A 12 27.49 50.84 1.66
C ASP A 12 26.96 50.35 0.31
N THR A 13 26.74 51.28 -0.62
CA THR A 13 26.18 51.01 -1.94
C THR A 13 27.08 50.16 -2.82
N ALA A 14 28.39 50.04 -2.52
CA ALA A 14 29.31 49.18 -3.26
C ALA A 14 29.09 47.69 -2.96
N VAL A 15 28.59 47.36 -1.77
CA VAL A 15 28.38 45.97 -1.31
C VAL A 15 26.97 45.45 -1.65
N ALA A 16 26.04 46.35 -1.95
CA ALA A 16 24.64 46.00 -2.24
C ALA A 16 24.45 45.00 -3.42
N PRO A 17 25.18 45.10 -4.55
CA PRO A 17 25.06 44.11 -5.63
C PRO A 17 25.57 42.73 -5.24
N ALA A 18 26.71 42.67 -4.53
CA ALA A 18 27.29 41.41 -4.05
C ALA A 18 26.37 40.72 -3.02
N TYR A 19 25.76 41.49 -2.13
CA TYR A 19 24.76 41.00 -1.19
C TYR A 19 23.50 40.47 -1.89
N ARG A 20 22.97 41.19 -2.90
CA ARG A 20 21.81 40.69 -3.67
C ARG A 20 22.14 39.39 -4.40
N ALA A 21 23.34 39.28 -4.97
CA ALA A 21 23.79 38.07 -5.64
C ALA A 21 23.92 36.89 -4.65
N SER A 22 24.50 37.11 -3.47
CA SER A 22 24.63 36.07 -2.45
C SER A 22 23.26 35.61 -1.92
N VAL A 23 22.34 36.54 -1.64
CA VAL A 23 20.97 36.21 -1.23
C VAL A 23 20.24 35.42 -2.32
N SER A 24 20.32 35.85 -3.58
CA SER A 24 19.70 35.13 -4.71
C SER A 24 20.27 33.72 -4.88
N ALA A 25 21.59 33.55 -4.71
CA ALA A 25 22.24 32.24 -4.75
C ALA A 25 21.78 31.35 -3.58
N SER A 26 21.68 31.89 -2.36
CA SER A 26 21.16 31.17 -1.19
C SER A 26 19.71 30.74 -1.39
N VAL A 27 18.83 31.62 -1.86
CA VAL A 27 17.43 31.27 -2.15
C VAL A 27 17.34 30.16 -3.21
N SER A 28 18.15 30.25 -4.26
CA SER A 28 18.21 29.23 -5.31
C SER A 28 18.68 27.88 -4.76
N ALA A 29 19.75 27.87 -3.98
CA ALA A 29 20.28 26.66 -3.32
C ALA A 29 19.28 26.06 -2.31
N SER A 30 18.60 26.90 -1.52
CA SER A 30 17.54 26.47 -0.61
C SER A 30 16.36 25.86 -1.38
N SER A 31 15.94 26.47 -2.48
CA SER A 31 14.84 25.94 -3.31
C SER A 31 15.20 24.58 -3.93
N ALA A 32 16.43 24.41 -4.42
CA ALA A 32 16.92 23.15 -4.96
C ALA A 32 16.99 22.07 -3.88
N THR A 33 17.53 22.41 -2.70
CA THR A 33 17.61 21.50 -1.56
C THR A 33 16.21 21.09 -1.07
N SER A 34 15.27 22.04 -0.98
CA SER A 34 13.88 21.76 -0.60
C SER A 34 13.19 20.83 -1.60
N ARG A 35 13.39 21.04 -2.91
CA ARG A 35 12.87 20.13 -3.94
C ARG A 35 13.43 18.72 -3.79
N ILE A 36 14.73 18.58 -3.55
CA ILE A 36 15.37 17.27 -3.34
C ILE A 36 14.79 16.57 -2.11
N ARG A 37 14.68 17.28 -0.98
CA ARG A 37 14.11 16.72 0.27
C ARG A 37 12.65 16.31 0.09
N GLU A 38 11.86 17.13 -0.60
CA GLU A 38 10.47 16.80 -0.89
C GLU A 38 10.35 15.58 -1.81
N SER A 39 11.16 15.50 -2.87
CA SER A 39 11.21 14.32 -3.74
C SER A 39 11.59 13.05 -2.98
N GLN A 40 12.59 13.12 -2.09
CA GLN A 40 12.97 11.98 -1.23
C GLN A 40 11.85 11.59 -0.26
N ARG A 41 11.15 12.57 0.32
CA ARG A 41 10.01 12.33 1.20
C ARG A 41 8.90 11.59 0.46
N GLN A 42 8.56 12.04 -0.76
CA GLN A 42 7.53 11.41 -1.59
C GLN A 42 7.92 9.98 -1.98
N GLN A 43 9.18 9.75 -2.38
CA GLN A 43 9.68 8.40 -2.65
C GLN A 43 9.56 7.49 -1.42
N SER A 44 9.93 7.98 -0.23
CA SER A 44 9.81 7.21 1.02
C SER A 44 8.37 6.83 1.34
N LEU A 45 7.41 7.75 1.14
CA LEU A 45 5.99 7.47 1.34
C LEU A 45 5.46 6.43 0.35
N THR A 46 5.87 6.51 -0.92
CA THR A 46 5.52 5.50 -1.93
C THR A 46 6.03 4.12 -1.53
N THR A 47 7.31 4.00 -1.15
CA THR A 47 7.87 2.72 -0.73
C THR A 47 7.16 2.16 0.50
N LYS A 48 6.81 3.01 1.48
CA LYS A 48 6.06 2.60 2.67
C LYS A 48 4.66 2.09 2.31
N ALA A 49 3.95 2.79 1.42
CA ALA A 49 2.62 2.38 0.98
C ALA A 49 2.66 1.03 0.26
N VAL A 50 3.63 0.83 -0.65
CA VAL A 50 3.84 -0.45 -1.33
C VAL A 50 4.13 -1.57 -0.33
N ARG A 51 5.05 -1.36 0.63
CA ARG A 51 5.36 -2.35 1.67
C ARG A 51 4.13 -2.73 2.48
N ALA A 52 3.40 -1.74 2.97
CA ALA A 52 2.21 -1.97 3.78
C ALA A 52 1.17 -2.81 3.03
N ALA A 53 0.85 -2.46 1.78
CA ALA A 53 -0.11 -3.22 0.98
C ALA A 53 0.32 -4.67 0.73
N CYS A 54 1.60 -4.89 0.41
CA CYS A 54 2.14 -6.21 0.16
C CYS A 54 2.23 -7.07 1.42
N GLU A 55 2.54 -6.46 2.57
CA GLU A 55 2.55 -7.13 3.87
C GLU A 55 1.12 -7.51 4.31
N SER A 56 0.15 -6.60 4.15
CA SER A 56 -1.27 -6.89 4.37
C SER A 56 -1.75 -8.08 3.55
N LEU A 57 -1.41 -8.15 2.26
CA LEU A 57 -1.71 -9.31 1.42
C LEU A 57 -1.05 -10.58 1.96
N ALA A 58 0.27 -10.56 2.19
CA ALA A 58 1.02 -11.75 2.58
C ALA A 58 0.55 -12.33 3.92
N THR A 59 0.23 -11.47 4.88
CA THR A 59 -0.18 -11.87 6.23
C THR A 59 -1.61 -12.41 6.27
N THR A 60 -2.57 -11.70 5.66
CA THR A 60 -3.98 -12.08 5.74
C THR A 60 -4.37 -13.18 4.76
N SER A 61 -3.72 -13.26 3.59
CA SER A 61 -4.02 -14.32 2.61
C SER A 61 -3.68 -15.72 3.13
N LYS A 62 -2.67 -15.84 3.99
CA LYS A 62 -2.34 -17.11 4.63
C LYS A 62 -3.48 -17.63 5.50
N ASP A 63 -4.02 -16.78 6.38
CA ASP A 63 -5.12 -17.19 7.27
C ASP A 63 -6.36 -17.58 6.45
N ALA A 64 -6.73 -16.78 5.44
CA ALA A 64 -7.84 -17.10 4.55
C ALA A 64 -7.68 -18.47 3.85
N ILE A 65 -6.49 -18.76 3.31
CA ILE A 65 -6.20 -20.04 2.67
C ILE A 65 -6.22 -21.19 3.68
N ASP A 66 -5.69 -21.00 4.88
CA ASP A 66 -5.70 -22.03 5.94
C ASP A 66 -7.16 -22.38 6.34
N LYS A 67 -8.06 -21.39 6.45
CA LYS A 67 -9.48 -21.63 6.73
C LYS A 67 -10.23 -22.31 5.58
N VAL A 68 -9.97 -21.90 4.33
CA VAL A 68 -10.54 -22.57 3.15
C VAL A 68 -10.07 -24.03 3.07
N ASN A 69 -8.80 -24.31 3.37
CA ASN A 69 -8.27 -25.67 3.40
C ASN A 69 -8.93 -26.52 4.48
N ALA A 70 -9.28 -25.94 5.64
CA ALA A 70 -10.04 -26.65 6.67
C ALA A 70 -11.45 -27.02 6.18
N PHE A 71 -12.14 -26.10 5.51
CA PHE A 71 -13.45 -26.35 4.89
C PHE A 71 -13.38 -27.44 3.82
N VAL A 72 -12.44 -27.33 2.87
CA VAL A 72 -12.19 -28.34 1.83
C VAL A 72 -11.84 -29.70 2.44
N GLY A 73 -11.06 -29.69 3.53
CA GLY A 73 -10.70 -30.90 4.28
C GLY A 73 -11.92 -31.60 4.87
N ALA A 74 -12.84 -30.86 5.49
CA ALA A 74 -14.10 -31.42 6.01
C ALA A 74 -14.98 -31.99 4.89
N PHE A 75 -15.14 -31.23 3.80
CA PHE A 75 -15.91 -31.64 2.63
C PHE A 75 -15.38 -32.95 2.02
N ASN A 76 -14.07 -33.02 1.77
CA ASN A 76 -13.43 -34.19 1.15
C ASN A 76 -13.49 -35.46 2.02
N GLN A 77 -13.64 -35.30 3.34
CA GLN A 77 -13.79 -36.41 4.28
C GLN A 77 -15.25 -36.86 4.44
N GLY A 78 -16.19 -36.25 3.71
CA GLY A 78 -17.63 -36.49 3.88
C GLY A 78 -18.14 -36.08 5.26
N ARG A 79 -17.46 -35.15 5.94
CA ARG A 79 -17.85 -34.62 7.25
C ARG A 79 -18.78 -33.44 7.08
N ASP A 80 -19.48 -33.10 8.16
CA ASP A 80 -20.23 -31.85 8.25
C ASP A 80 -19.30 -30.64 8.06
N THR A 81 -19.62 -29.80 7.08
CA THR A 81 -18.88 -28.57 6.73
C THR A 81 -19.33 -27.36 7.53
N ALA A 82 -20.52 -27.39 8.15
CA ALA A 82 -21.09 -26.25 8.86
C ALA A 82 -20.12 -25.59 9.88
N PRO A 83 -19.28 -26.33 10.64
CA PRO A 83 -18.32 -25.72 11.57
C PRO A 83 -17.18 -24.93 10.89
N THR A 84 -16.95 -25.16 9.59
CA THR A 84 -15.82 -24.60 8.84
C THR A 84 -16.23 -23.54 7.81
N GLU A 85 -17.51 -23.45 7.46
CA GLU A 85 -18.04 -22.48 6.48
C GLU A 85 -17.89 -21.05 6.96
N GLY A 86 -18.43 -20.73 8.14
CA GLY A 86 -18.35 -19.39 8.73
C GLY A 86 -16.91 -18.88 8.85
N PRO A 87 -16.00 -19.62 9.51
CA PRO A 87 -14.60 -19.22 9.60
C PRO A 87 -13.89 -19.00 8.26
N ALA A 88 -14.22 -19.79 7.22
CA ALA A 88 -13.66 -19.60 5.89
C ALA A 88 -14.19 -18.33 5.22
N ILE A 89 -15.50 -18.08 5.29
CA ILE A 89 -16.15 -16.87 4.77
C ILE A 89 -15.58 -15.62 5.46
N ASP A 90 -15.49 -15.63 6.78
CA ASP A 90 -14.99 -14.50 7.57
C ASP A 90 -13.55 -14.17 7.23
N ALA A 91 -12.68 -15.18 7.12
CA ALA A 91 -11.27 -14.96 6.79
C ALA A 91 -11.08 -14.45 5.35
N LEU A 92 -11.87 -14.97 4.39
CA LEU A 92 -11.88 -14.48 3.00
C LEU A 92 -12.33 -13.02 2.89
N ASN A 93 -13.38 -12.63 3.62
CA ASN A 93 -13.83 -11.24 3.65
C ASN A 93 -12.84 -10.33 4.37
N ASN A 94 -12.25 -10.78 5.48
CA ASN A 94 -11.24 -10.03 6.21
C ASN A 94 -9.99 -9.74 5.36
N THR A 95 -9.44 -10.75 4.67
CA THR A 95 -8.31 -10.51 3.77
C THR A 95 -8.67 -9.57 2.62
N ALA A 96 -9.88 -9.71 2.05
CA ALA A 96 -10.36 -8.83 1.00
C ALA A 96 -10.47 -7.37 1.48
N ASP A 97 -11.07 -7.14 2.65
CA ASP A 97 -11.25 -5.79 3.20
C ASP A 97 -9.92 -5.17 3.64
N THR A 98 -9.03 -5.95 4.25
CA THR A 98 -7.70 -5.48 4.66
C THR A 98 -6.85 -5.10 3.45
N VAL A 99 -6.85 -5.92 2.39
CA VAL A 99 -6.13 -5.59 1.15
C VAL A 99 -6.76 -4.39 0.45
N ALA A 100 -8.08 -4.31 0.38
CA ALA A 100 -8.78 -3.17 -0.22
C ALA A 100 -8.45 -1.86 0.52
N ALA A 101 -8.39 -1.88 1.86
CA ALA A 101 -8.02 -0.73 2.68
C ALA A 101 -6.57 -0.28 2.48
N SER A 102 -5.69 -1.15 1.97
CA SER A 102 -4.29 -0.83 1.68
C SER A 102 -4.06 -0.17 0.32
N LEU A 103 -5.09 -0.12 -0.53
CA LEU A 103 -5.01 0.48 -1.86
C LEU A 103 -4.84 2.00 -1.75
N SER A 104 -3.90 2.54 -2.54
CA SER A 104 -3.68 3.98 -2.59
C SER A 104 -3.17 4.44 -3.95
N ALA A 105 -3.26 5.76 -4.18
CA ALA A 105 -2.72 6.40 -5.39
C ALA A 105 -1.19 6.27 -5.50
N ALA A 106 -0.50 5.97 -4.39
CA ALA A 106 0.95 5.78 -4.38
C ALA A 106 1.41 4.46 -5.02
N LEU A 107 0.52 3.46 -5.10
CA LEU A 107 0.81 2.20 -5.76
C LEU A 107 0.91 2.38 -7.29
N SER A 108 1.62 1.48 -7.98
CA SER A 108 1.52 1.44 -9.44
C SER A 108 0.13 0.98 -9.87
N GLN A 109 -0.30 1.34 -11.08
CA GLN A 109 -1.60 0.90 -11.60
C GLN A 109 -1.69 -0.63 -11.66
N GLU A 110 -0.62 -1.28 -12.14
CA GLU A 110 -0.57 -2.73 -12.24
C GLU A 110 -0.69 -3.43 -10.88
N LEU A 111 -0.02 -2.90 -9.84
CA LEU A 111 -0.13 -3.44 -8.49
C LEU A 111 -1.54 -3.24 -7.92
N ARG A 112 -2.16 -2.06 -8.10
CA ARG A 112 -3.55 -1.85 -7.70
C ARG A 112 -4.50 -2.83 -8.36
N ASP A 113 -4.35 -3.05 -9.66
CA ASP A 113 -5.22 -3.95 -10.41
C ASP A 113 -5.02 -5.41 -9.99
N GLY A 114 -3.77 -5.80 -9.70
CA GLY A 114 -3.45 -7.11 -9.14
C GLY A 114 -4.09 -7.34 -7.77
N LEU A 115 -4.02 -6.34 -6.89
CA LEU A 115 -4.62 -6.40 -5.54
C LEU A 115 -6.15 -6.38 -5.60
N ASN A 116 -6.76 -5.55 -6.46
CA ASN A 116 -8.21 -5.58 -6.69
C ASN A 116 -8.69 -6.94 -7.21
N GLY A 117 -7.96 -7.53 -8.17
CA GLY A 117 -8.29 -8.87 -8.67
C GLY A 117 -8.24 -9.94 -7.58
N TYR A 118 -7.31 -9.83 -6.63
CA TYR A 118 -7.26 -10.70 -5.45
C TYR A 118 -8.46 -10.49 -4.52
N VAL A 119 -8.81 -9.23 -4.22
CA VAL A 119 -9.98 -8.86 -3.39
C VAL A 119 -11.27 -9.44 -3.98
N ASP A 120 -11.48 -9.28 -5.28
CA ASP A 120 -12.66 -9.80 -5.97
C ASP A 120 -12.70 -11.33 -5.95
N ALA A 121 -11.56 -11.99 -6.15
CA ALA A 121 -11.49 -13.45 -6.12
C ALA A 121 -11.75 -14.01 -4.71
N ALA A 122 -11.23 -13.38 -3.66
CA ALA A 122 -11.48 -13.78 -2.27
C ALA A 122 -12.97 -13.70 -1.92
N ARG A 123 -13.63 -12.59 -2.27
CA ARG A 123 -15.08 -12.43 -2.13
C ARG A 123 -15.86 -13.44 -2.98
N GLY A 124 -15.36 -13.76 -4.17
CA GLY A 124 -15.92 -14.78 -5.04
C GLY A 124 -15.95 -16.17 -4.40
N VAL A 125 -14.87 -16.57 -3.73
CA VAL A 125 -14.83 -17.85 -2.98
C VAL A 125 -15.78 -17.79 -1.77
N ALA A 126 -15.81 -16.68 -1.03
CA ALA A 126 -16.70 -16.53 0.13
C ALA A 126 -18.17 -16.69 -0.26
N ASN A 127 -18.57 -16.05 -1.37
CA ASN A 127 -19.91 -16.19 -1.93
C ASN A 127 -20.21 -17.62 -2.38
N ALA A 128 -19.23 -18.33 -2.96
CA ALA A 128 -19.42 -19.73 -3.38
C ALA A 128 -19.64 -20.66 -2.18
N ILE A 129 -18.95 -20.44 -1.06
CA ILE A 129 -19.19 -21.17 0.19
C ILE A 129 -20.58 -20.84 0.73
N ALA A 130 -20.90 -19.55 0.89
CA ALA A 130 -22.17 -19.11 1.48
C ALA A 130 -23.41 -19.59 0.68
N SER A 131 -23.31 -19.62 -0.64
CA SER A 131 -24.38 -20.08 -1.54
C SER A 131 -24.39 -21.60 -1.77
N HIS A 132 -23.48 -22.34 -1.14
CA HIS A 132 -23.30 -23.78 -1.36
C HIS A 132 -23.17 -24.12 -2.85
N ALA A 133 -22.32 -23.35 -3.55
CA ALA A 133 -22.13 -23.50 -4.99
C ALA A 133 -21.68 -24.93 -5.34
N PRO A 134 -22.06 -25.45 -6.52
CA PRO A 134 -21.59 -26.76 -6.98
C PRO A 134 -20.06 -26.83 -7.01
N THR A 135 -19.49 -28.00 -6.72
CA THR A 135 -18.03 -28.21 -6.60
C THR A 135 -17.24 -27.68 -7.80
N GLY A 136 -17.76 -27.81 -9.02
CA GLY A 136 -17.11 -27.28 -10.22
C GLY A 136 -17.01 -25.75 -10.25
N GLU A 137 -18.02 -25.05 -9.71
CA GLU A 137 -17.94 -23.60 -9.56
C GLU A 137 -16.99 -23.21 -8.42
N PHE A 138 -17.11 -23.85 -7.26
CA PHE A 138 -16.23 -23.61 -6.12
C PHE A 138 -14.75 -23.76 -6.50
N ASN A 139 -14.39 -24.86 -7.16
CA ASN A 139 -13.01 -25.11 -7.61
C ASN A 139 -12.51 -24.01 -8.54
N ARG A 140 -13.33 -23.57 -9.50
CA ARG A 140 -12.98 -22.47 -10.41
C ARG A 140 -12.69 -21.17 -9.65
N ARG A 141 -13.48 -20.87 -8.60
CA ARG A 141 -13.27 -19.67 -7.77
C ARG A 141 -11.98 -19.79 -6.96
N VAL A 142 -11.68 -20.97 -6.42
CA VAL A 142 -10.43 -21.23 -5.69
C VAL A 142 -9.21 -21.12 -6.61
N ASP A 143 -9.29 -21.63 -7.84
CA ASP A 143 -8.22 -21.47 -8.84
C ASP A 143 -7.99 -19.98 -9.15
N GLN A 144 -9.07 -19.21 -9.38
CA GLN A 144 -8.99 -17.77 -9.60
C GLN A 144 -8.37 -17.03 -8.40
N LEU A 145 -8.71 -17.41 -7.16
CA LEU A 145 -8.09 -16.87 -5.95
C LEU A 145 -6.59 -17.18 -5.89
N ASN A 146 -6.18 -18.39 -6.22
CA ASN A 146 -4.76 -18.78 -6.21
C ASN A 146 -3.96 -18.06 -7.31
N ASP A 147 -4.52 -17.88 -8.49
CA ASP A 147 -3.89 -17.18 -9.60
C ASP A 147 -3.70 -15.69 -9.29
N THR A 148 -4.76 -15.03 -8.83
CA THR A 148 -4.72 -13.60 -8.48
C THR A 148 -3.79 -13.34 -7.28
N LYS A 149 -3.80 -14.21 -6.26
CA LYS A 149 -2.83 -14.18 -5.16
C LYS A 149 -1.39 -14.27 -5.67
N THR A 150 -1.11 -15.26 -6.51
CA THR A 150 0.23 -15.47 -7.07
C THR A 150 0.70 -14.27 -7.91
N LYS A 151 -0.20 -13.73 -8.75
CA LYS A 151 0.08 -12.53 -9.55
C LYS A 151 0.37 -11.32 -8.65
N ALA A 152 -0.47 -11.05 -7.67
CA ALA A 152 -0.31 -9.93 -6.76
C ALA A 152 1.00 -10.02 -5.95
N LEU A 153 1.37 -11.21 -5.46
CA LEU A 153 2.63 -11.43 -4.76
C LEU A 153 3.85 -11.21 -5.67
N LYS A 154 3.79 -11.62 -6.94
CA LYS A 154 4.85 -11.33 -7.93
C LYS A 154 5.01 -9.84 -8.17
N LEU A 155 3.91 -9.10 -8.28
CA LEU A 155 3.93 -7.63 -8.43
C LEU A 155 4.50 -6.94 -7.20
N CYS A 156 4.16 -7.44 -6.01
CA CYS A 156 4.75 -6.99 -4.76
C CYS A 156 6.27 -7.16 -4.73
N LEU A 157 6.77 -8.33 -5.12
CA LEU A 157 8.21 -8.59 -5.20
C LEU A 157 8.91 -7.70 -6.24
N ALA A 158 8.26 -7.42 -7.37
CA ALA A 158 8.79 -6.54 -8.42
C ALA A 158 8.77 -5.05 -8.05
N SER A 159 8.13 -4.68 -6.93
CA SER A 159 8.00 -3.29 -6.47
C SER A 159 9.09 -2.88 -5.47
N PHE A 160 10.06 -3.77 -5.18
CA PHE A 160 11.22 -3.55 -4.31
C PHE A 160 12.52 -3.74 -5.09
#